data_AF-A0A2M7UJ00-F1
#
_entry.id   AF-A0A2M7UJ00-F1
#
_cell.length_a   1.000
_cell.length_b   1.000
_cell.length_c   1.000
_cell.angle_alpha   90.00
_cell.angle_beta   90.00
_cell.angle_gamma   90.00
#
_symmetry.space_group_name_H-M   'P 1'
#
loop_
_entity.id
_entity.type
_entity.pdbx_description
1 polymer ?
#
loop_
_entity_poly.entity_id
_entity_poly.type
_entity_poly.pdbx_seq_one_letter_code
_entity_poly.pdbx_strand_id
1 'polypeptide(L)'
;MDYYKALGVEKNASETEIKKAYRKLAQQCHPDKGEGGDEKKFKEVTEAYEILGDKQKRAQYDQFGSVDKGGGGSGFGGFEGFDFGGFQNVNFDFGGNFGDIFDTFFGGGGAKGKQARESRGSDIEIVIQLDFEEAVSGTTKEVNLSRYESCTHCEGKGNEPGSKMVTCNDCQGTGQKVKIQRTPLGQIQTSAVCSTCGGNGKTPEKKCTTCRGEGRILKDGIIKIKIPIGIHDKAVLRLTGKGEAGMQGASHGDLFVHISITPSKTFERIKDDIHTTQHVHVLQAVLGDEIKVKTIYDETILKIPQGTESGKVFRLRGKGVTRVGSSEKGDHYVKIIVDIPEKLSKKERELYGELIKESGLKITPQNKSIFG
;
A
#
# COMPACT_ATOMS: atom_id res chain seq x y z
N MET A 1 -18.07 16.32 40.11
CA MET A 1 -16.70 15.83 40.35
C MET A 1 -15.77 17.03 40.33
N ASP A 2 -14.81 17.13 41.27
CA ASP A 2 -13.88 18.27 41.30
C ASP A 2 -12.59 17.88 40.54
N TYR A 3 -12.44 18.38 39.31
CA TYR A 3 -11.33 18.00 38.42
C TYR A 3 -9.97 18.48 38.95
N TYR A 4 -9.94 19.57 39.73
CA TYR A 4 -8.71 20.05 40.37
C TYR A 4 -8.28 19.08 41.47
N LYS A 5 -9.24 18.58 42.26
CA LYS A 5 -8.95 17.53 43.26
C LYS A 5 -8.55 16.21 42.62
N ALA A 6 -9.15 15.84 41.48
CA ALA A 6 -8.77 14.63 40.75
C ALA A 6 -7.31 14.66 40.25
N LEU A 7 -6.83 15.83 39.83
CA LEU A 7 -5.43 16.05 39.46
C LEU A 7 -4.52 16.40 40.65
N GLY A 8 -5.06 16.59 41.85
CA GLY A 8 -4.31 16.96 43.05
C GLY A 8 -3.66 18.35 42.97
N VAL A 9 -4.29 19.29 42.26
CA VAL A 9 -3.80 20.66 42.06
C VAL A 9 -4.78 21.69 42.63
N GLU A 10 -4.30 22.90 42.92
CA GLU A 10 -5.15 24.01 43.34
C GLU A 10 -5.92 24.62 42.15
N LYS A 11 -7.06 25.29 42.42
CA LYS A 11 -7.92 25.88 41.37
C LYS A 11 -7.21 26.97 40.53
N ASN A 12 -6.22 27.64 41.12
CA ASN A 12 -5.38 28.65 40.48
C ASN A 12 -4.14 28.06 39.77
N ALA A 13 -4.00 26.73 39.71
CA ALA A 13 -2.83 26.09 39.10
C ALA A 13 -2.64 26.51 37.65
N SER A 14 -1.40 26.75 37.25
CA SER A 14 -1.02 27.08 35.87
C SER A 14 -1.18 25.86 34.94
N GLU A 15 -1.29 26.11 33.63
CA GLU A 15 -1.38 25.03 32.62
C GLU A 15 -0.19 24.05 32.70
N THR A 16 0.99 24.56 33.04
CA THR A 16 2.21 23.76 33.21
C THR A 16 2.14 22.86 34.45
N GLU A 17 1.56 23.33 35.54
CA GLU A 17 1.33 22.55 36.76
C GLU A 17 0.28 21.45 36.53
N ILE A 18 -0.81 21.76 35.83
CA ILE A 18 -1.86 20.80 35.45
C ILE A 18 -1.28 19.70 34.57
N LYS A 19 -0.49 20.06 33.55
CA LYS A 19 0.17 19.09 32.65
C LYS A 19 1.20 18.22 33.38
N LYS A 20 1.93 18.80 34.35
CA LYS A 20 2.90 18.07 35.17
C LYS A 20 2.22 17.09 36.13
N ALA A 21 1.12 17.51 36.76
CA ALA A 21 0.31 16.66 37.63
C ALA A 21 -0.31 15.50 36.86
N TYR A 22 -0.90 15.76 35.68
CA TYR A 22 -1.44 14.73 34.80
C TYR A 22 -0.37 13.69 34.42
N ARG A 23 0.81 14.12 33.95
CA ARG A 23 1.89 13.19 33.58
C ARG A 23 2.32 12.30 34.74
N LYS A 24 2.42 12.85 35.95
CA LYS A 24 2.79 12.11 37.16
C LYS A 24 1.72 11.07 37.53
N LEU A 25 0.44 11.46 37.51
CA LEU A 25 -0.68 10.59 37.86
C LEU A 25 -0.97 9.53 36.78
N ALA A 26 -0.92 9.89 35.50
CA ALA A 26 -1.06 8.96 34.38
C ALA A 26 0.01 7.85 34.43
N GLN A 27 1.25 8.19 34.80
CA GLN A 27 2.32 7.21 34.98
C GLN A 27 2.17 6.37 36.26
N GLN A 28 1.46 6.87 37.28
CA GLN A 28 1.20 6.13 38.52
C GLN A 28 0.01 5.18 38.39
N CYS A 29 -1.04 5.60 37.68
CA CYS A 29 -2.28 4.84 37.52
C CYS A 29 -2.31 3.96 36.25
N HIS A 30 -1.23 3.91 35.47
CA HIS A 30 -1.18 3.12 34.24
C HIS A 30 -1.45 1.62 34.52
N PRO A 31 -2.33 0.95 33.76
CA PRO A 31 -2.73 -0.43 34.01
C PRO A 31 -1.58 -1.44 33.94
N ASP A 32 -0.52 -1.14 33.17
CA ASP A 32 0.67 -2.01 33.08
C ASP A 32 1.58 -1.99 34.32
N LYS A 33 1.28 -1.19 35.35
CA LYS A 33 2.14 -1.04 36.54
C LYS A 33 1.85 -2.01 37.70
N GLY A 34 1.18 -3.13 37.43
CA GLY A 34 0.91 -4.17 38.42
C GLY A 34 0.07 -3.67 39.61
N GLU A 35 0.40 -4.08 40.84
CA GLU A 35 -0.37 -3.82 42.09
C GLU A 35 -0.58 -2.33 42.47
N GLY A 36 -0.10 -1.38 41.67
CA GLY A 36 -0.35 0.06 41.83
C GLY A 36 -1.25 0.70 40.75
N GLY A 37 -1.66 -0.06 39.72
CA GLY A 37 -2.51 0.43 38.63
C GLY A 37 -3.99 0.47 39.02
N ASP A 38 -4.62 1.64 38.89
CA ASP A 38 -6.04 1.84 39.19
C ASP A 38 -6.72 2.43 37.96
N GLU A 39 -7.36 1.57 37.17
CA GLU A 39 -8.01 1.93 35.90
C GLU A 39 -9.09 3.01 36.08
N LYS A 40 -9.77 3.00 37.23
CA LYS A 40 -10.79 4.01 37.54
C LYS A 40 -10.13 5.37 37.76
N LYS A 41 -9.07 5.43 38.56
CA LYS A 41 -8.29 6.67 38.74
C LYS A 41 -7.65 7.16 37.44
N PHE A 42 -7.20 6.25 36.58
CA PHE A 42 -6.65 6.63 35.28
C PHE A 42 -7.70 7.31 34.39
N LYS A 43 -8.92 6.78 34.33
CA LYS A 43 -10.04 7.40 33.60
C LYS A 43 -10.39 8.77 34.18
N GLU A 44 -10.47 8.88 35.51
CA GLU A 44 -10.78 10.12 36.22
C GLU A 44 -9.72 11.21 35.98
N VAL A 45 -8.43 10.86 36.01
CA VAL A 45 -7.31 11.76 35.74
C VAL A 45 -7.27 12.21 34.27
N THR A 46 -7.66 11.32 33.35
CA THR A 46 -7.72 11.64 31.92
C THR A 46 -8.86 12.60 31.60
N GLU A 47 -10.07 12.35 32.13
CA GLU A 47 -11.21 13.25 31.97
C GLU A 47 -10.96 14.63 32.61
N ALA A 48 -10.28 14.66 33.77
CA ALA A 48 -9.89 15.91 34.40
C ALA A 48 -8.92 16.72 33.53
N TYR A 49 -7.96 16.07 32.86
CA TYR A 49 -7.01 16.75 31.97
C TYR A 49 -7.66 17.21 30.65
N GLU A 50 -8.63 16.47 30.10
CA GLU A 50 -9.37 16.90 28.89
C GLU A 50 -10.14 18.21 29.10
N ILE A 51 -10.57 18.47 30.34
CA ILE A 51 -11.32 19.68 30.71
C ILE A 51 -10.38 20.79 31.19
N LEU A 52 -9.42 20.48 32.06
CA LEU A 52 -8.53 21.49 32.65
C LEU A 52 -7.31 21.83 31.79
N GLY A 53 -6.93 20.96 30.85
CA GLY A 53 -5.80 21.16 29.95
C GLY A 53 -6.11 22.10 28.77
N ASP A 54 -7.38 22.30 28.45
CA ASP A 54 -7.84 23.26 27.45
C ASP A 54 -8.35 24.54 28.12
N LYS A 55 -7.83 25.69 27.69
CA LYS A 55 -8.13 26.98 28.31
C LYS A 55 -9.61 27.38 28.20
N GLN A 56 -10.29 27.02 27.11
CA GLN A 56 -11.70 27.33 26.91
C GLN A 56 -12.59 26.41 27.76
N LYS A 57 -12.30 25.10 27.78
CA LYS A 57 -13.05 24.13 28.60
C LYS A 57 -12.84 24.37 30.10
N ARG A 58 -11.63 24.75 30.51
CA ARG A 58 -11.33 25.13 31.89
C ARG A 58 -12.13 26.36 32.32
N ALA A 59 -12.18 27.40 31.49
CA ALA A 59 -12.98 28.60 31.78
C ALA A 59 -14.47 28.27 31.92
N GLN A 60 -15.01 27.39 31.05
CA GLN A 60 -16.39 26.91 31.16
C GLN A 60 -16.62 26.11 32.44
N TYR A 61 -15.68 25.23 32.81
CA TYR A 61 -15.75 24.47 34.05
C TYR A 61 -15.70 25.38 35.29
N ASP A 62 -14.81 26.36 35.31
CA ASP A 62 -14.66 27.32 36.41
C ASP A 62 -15.91 28.22 36.55
N GLN A 63 -16.59 28.53 35.44
CA GLN A 63 -17.76 29.40 35.41
C GLN A 63 -19.07 28.67 35.75
N PHE A 64 -19.23 27.41 35.32
CA PHE A 64 -20.50 26.68 35.41
C PHE A 64 -20.46 25.44 36.33
N GLY A 65 -19.28 25.05 36.84
CA GLY A 65 -19.11 23.89 37.74
C GLY A 65 -19.27 22.52 37.07
N SER A 66 -19.63 22.49 35.78
CA SER A 66 -19.70 21.32 34.90
C SER A 66 -19.56 21.76 33.45
N VAL A 67 -18.78 21.02 32.66
CA VAL A 67 -18.79 21.19 31.20
C VAL A 67 -19.91 20.31 30.68
N ASP A 68 -21.00 20.94 30.24
CA ASP A 68 -22.17 20.23 29.74
C ASP A 68 -21.80 19.48 28.45
N LYS A 69 -21.75 18.15 28.52
CA LYS A 69 -21.61 17.26 27.35
C LYS A 69 -22.95 17.23 26.61
N GLY A 70 -23.40 18.37 26.07
CA GLY A 70 -24.62 18.43 25.28
C GLY A 70 -25.29 19.80 25.20
N GLY A 71 -25.00 20.52 24.12
CA GLY A 71 -25.98 21.42 23.50
C GLY A 71 -25.85 22.91 23.82
N GLY A 72 -25.75 23.70 22.75
CA GLY A 72 -26.42 25.00 22.70
C GLY A 72 -25.55 26.25 22.69
N GLY A 73 -24.96 26.53 21.52
CA GLY A 73 -25.09 27.88 20.95
C GLY A 73 -23.99 28.90 21.26
N SER A 74 -23.54 29.51 20.16
CA SER A 74 -22.90 30.83 20.06
C SER A 74 -21.37 30.86 20.00
N GLY A 75 -20.88 30.85 18.75
CA GLY A 75 -19.97 31.90 18.30
C GLY A 75 -18.48 31.57 18.29
N PHE A 76 -17.89 31.78 17.11
CA PHE A 76 -16.47 32.02 16.86
C PHE A 76 -15.51 30.82 16.80
N GLY A 77 -15.26 30.38 15.56
CA GLY A 77 -13.92 30.52 14.96
C GLY A 77 -12.90 29.41 15.22
N GLY A 78 -12.76 28.53 14.21
CA GLY A 78 -11.48 28.02 13.71
C GLY A 78 -10.60 27.18 14.64
N PHE A 79 -10.38 25.92 14.29
CA PHE A 79 -9.07 25.31 14.52
C PHE A 79 -8.72 24.27 13.45
N GLU A 80 -7.86 24.70 12.55
CA GLU A 80 -7.01 23.90 11.69
C GLU A 80 -5.74 23.58 12.49
N GLY A 81 -5.46 22.30 12.73
CA GLY A 81 -4.12 21.72 12.98
C GLY A 81 -3.30 22.16 14.20
N PHE A 82 -2.96 21.21 15.08
CA PHE A 82 -1.63 21.04 15.71
C PHE A 82 -1.55 19.61 16.26
N ASP A 83 -0.92 18.69 15.52
CA ASP A 83 0.46 18.19 15.68
C ASP A 83 0.74 17.47 17.02
N PHE A 84 0.83 16.14 16.95
CA PHE A 84 1.46 15.32 17.98
C PHE A 84 2.48 14.38 17.33
N GLY A 85 3.55 14.96 16.80
CA GLY A 85 4.82 14.25 16.63
C GLY A 85 5.34 13.76 17.98
N GLY A 86 5.41 12.44 18.16
CA GLY A 86 6.22 11.82 19.22
C GLY A 86 5.49 10.86 20.16
N PHE A 87 4.82 9.83 19.65
CA PHE A 87 4.70 8.54 20.35
C PHE A 87 4.37 7.43 19.33
N GLN A 88 5.40 6.84 18.74
CA GLN A 88 5.28 5.54 18.07
C GLN A 88 5.15 4.45 19.14
N ASN A 89 4.32 3.44 18.83
CA ASN A 89 4.14 2.17 19.56
C ASN A 89 3.33 2.21 20.86
N VAL A 90 2.01 2.40 20.74
CA VAL A 90 1.05 1.46 21.36
C VAL A 90 -0.18 1.35 20.46
N ASN A 91 -0.36 0.16 19.88
CA ASN A 91 -1.57 -0.21 19.15
C ASN A 91 -2.63 -0.55 20.20
N PHE A 92 -3.56 0.37 20.49
CA PHE A 92 -4.81 -0.01 21.15
C PHE A 92 -5.89 -0.18 20.08
N ASP A 93 -6.14 -1.45 19.80
CA ASP A 93 -7.27 -1.96 19.03
C ASP A 93 -8.57 -1.68 19.80
N PHE A 94 -9.19 -0.55 19.52
CA PHE A 94 -10.62 -0.34 19.79
C PHE A 94 -11.36 -0.51 18.46
N GLY A 95 -11.54 -1.78 18.07
CA GLY A 95 -12.50 -2.15 17.04
C GLY A 95 -13.88 -1.58 17.35
N GLY A 96 -14.43 -0.82 16.39
CA GLY A 96 -15.84 -0.44 16.39
C GLY A 96 -16.11 1.07 16.49
N ASN A 97 -15.99 1.76 15.36
CA ASN A 97 -17.10 2.58 14.84
C ASN A 97 -17.65 3.75 15.71
N PHE A 98 -16.79 4.51 16.41
CA PHE A 98 -17.19 5.80 16.99
C PHE A 98 -16.81 7.03 16.13
N GLY A 99 -15.88 6.89 15.19
CA GLY A 99 -15.51 7.97 14.25
C GLY A 99 -16.59 8.24 13.20
N ASP A 100 -17.08 7.19 12.54
CA ASP A 100 -18.02 7.34 11.41
C ASP A 100 -19.46 7.71 11.83
N ILE A 101 -19.84 7.41 13.07
CA ILE A 101 -21.16 7.75 13.61
C ILE A 101 -21.21 9.21 14.09
N PHE A 102 -20.09 9.76 14.59
CA PHE A 102 -20.03 11.16 15.03
C PHE A 102 -20.00 12.13 13.84
N ASP A 103 -19.32 11.76 12.74
CA ASP A 103 -19.31 12.54 11.48
C ASP A 103 -20.68 12.58 10.79
N THR A 104 -21.47 11.51 10.92
CA THR A 104 -22.82 11.44 10.32
C THR A 104 -23.86 12.23 11.11
N PHE A 105 -23.67 12.39 12.43
CA PHE A 105 -24.69 12.96 13.33
C PHE A 105 -24.41 14.41 13.78
N PHE A 106 -23.15 14.85 13.85
CA PHE A 106 -22.76 16.19 14.32
C PHE A 106 -22.17 17.12 13.23
N GLY A 107 -22.07 16.65 11.99
CA GLY A 107 -21.60 17.42 10.82
C GLY A 107 -22.61 18.42 10.24
N GLY A 108 -23.34 19.14 11.09
CA GLY A 108 -24.33 20.14 10.70
C GLY A 108 -23.73 21.54 10.55
N GLY A 109 -23.01 21.79 9.45
CA GLY A 109 -22.64 23.15 9.03
C GLY A 109 -21.14 23.40 8.95
N GLY A 110 -20.60 23.41 7.72
CA GLY A 110 -19.24 23.90 7.49
C GLY A 110 -18.55 23.42 6.22
N ALA A 111 -19.01 22.35 5.57
CA ALA A 111 -18.40 21.88 4.33
C ALA A 111 -19.02 22.54 3.08
N LYS A 112 -18.93 23.87 2.98
CA LYS A 112 -19.19 24.56 1.70
C LYS A 112 -17.96 24.39 0.80
N GLY A 113 -17.83 23.18 0.24
CA GLY A 113 -16.81 22.86 -0.75
C GLY A 113 -16.06 21.57 -0.44
N LYS A 114 -16.68 20.42 -0.67
CA LYS A 114 -16.00 19.12 -0.89
C LYS A 114 -17.00 18.02 -1.26
N GLN A 115 -17.63 18.14 -2.43
CA GLN A 115 -18.31 17.01 -3.05
C GLN A 115 -18.35 17.10 -4.58
N ALA A 116 -17.25 17.58 -5.18
CA ALA A 116 -16.93 17.28 -6.58
C ALA A 116 -16.22 15.92 -6.71
N ARG A 117 -16.51 14.96 -5.82
CA ARG A 117 -15.80 13.67 -5.72
C ARG A 117 -16.51 12.54 -6.48
N GLU A 118 -17.71 12.78 -7.03
CA GLU A 118 -18.50 11.74 -7.71
C GLU A 118 -18.59 11.86 -9.23
N SER A 119 -17.93 12.83 -9.86
CA SER A 119 -17.97 12.93 -11.32
C SER A 119 -16.75 12.32 -12.02
N ARG A 120 -15.66 12.05 -11.28
CA ARG A 120 -14.46 11.43 -11.85
C ARG A 120 -14.80 10.04 -12.41
N GLY A 121 -14.21 9.71 -13.55
CA GLY A 121 -14.35 8.38 -14.14
C GLY A 121 -13.75 7.30 -13.24
N SER A 122 -14.29 6.08 -13.36
CA SER A 122 -13.82 4.93 -12.61
C SER A 122 -12.37 4.60 -12.91
N ASP A 123 -11.66 4.13 -11.90
CA ASP A 123 -10.34 3.57 -12.09
C ASP A 123 -10.47 2.20 -12.79
N ILE A 124 -9.47 1.83 -13.59
CA ILE A 124 -9.40 0.54 -14.28
C ILE A 124 -8.25 -0.25 -13.69
N GLU A 125 -8.45 -1.54 -13.47
CA GLU A 125 -7.39 -2.45 -13.04
C GLU A 125 -7.16 -3.53 -14.09
N ILE A 126 -5.89 -3.77 -14.43
CA ILE A 126 -5.48 -4.85 -15.33
C ILE A 126 -4.33 -5.62 -14.72
N VAL A 127 -4.19 -6.88 -15.10
CA VAL A 127 -3.05 -7.72 -14.74
C VAL A 127 -2.20 -7.95 -15.99
N ILE A 128 -0.91 -7.65 -15.90
CA ILE A 128 0.07 -7.98 -16.95
C ILE A 128 0.98 -9.07 -16.41
N GLN A 129 1.03 -10.17 -17.14
CA GLN A 129 2.01 -11.23 -16.90
C GLN A 129 3.31 -10.90 -17.62
N LEU A 130 4.43 -11.00 -16.89
CA LEU A 130 5.77 -10.80 -17.40
C LEU A 130 6.60 -12.04 -17.14
N ASP A 131 7.47 -12.36 -18.09
CA ASP A 131 8.53 -13.32 -17.82
C ASP A 131 9.60 -12.68 -16.92
N PHE A 132 10.33 -13.53 -16.21
CA PHE A 132 11.38 -13.11 -15.29
C PHE A 132 12.42 -12.21 -15.99
N GLU A 133 12.83 -12.59 -17.20
CA GLU A 133 13.80 -11.86 -18.01
C GLU A 133 13.27 -10.48 -18.43
N GLU A 134 11.98 -10.38 -18.77
CA GLU A 134 11.32 -9.12 -19.12
C GLU A 134 11.24 -8.17 -17.91
N ALA A 135 10.97 -8.71 -16.72
CA ALA A 135 10.92 -7.92 -15.49
C ALA A 135 12.31 -7.37 -15.11
N VAL A 136 13.38 -8.13 -15.36
CA VAL A 136 14.75 -7.71 -15.05
C VAL A 136 15.32 -6.74 -16.09
N SER A 137 15.00 -6.91 -17.37
CA SER A 137 15.48 -6.04 -18.46
C SER A 137 14.64 -4.78 -18.66
N GLY A 138 13.38 -4.80 -18.22
CA GLY A 138 12.39 -3.78 -18.53
C GLY A 138 11.88 -3.91 -19.96
N THR A 139 10.59 -3.64 -20.16
CA THR A 139 9.96 -3.81 -21.47
C THR A 139 8.82 -2.81 -21.66
N THR A 140 8.32 -2.70 -22.88
CA THR A 140 7.09 -1.95 -23.18
C THR A 140 6.05 -2.94 -23.67
N LYS A 141 4.93 -3.05 -22.95
CA LYS A 141 3.80 -3.92 -23.33
C LYS A 141 2.69 -3.08 -23.95
N GLU A 142 2.07 -3.61 -24.99
CA GLU A 142 0.89 -3.05 -25.62
C GLU A 142 -0.33 -3.83 -25.14
N VAL A 143 -1.28 -3.15 -24.53
CA VAL A 143 -2.52 -3.76 -24.03
C VAL A 143 -3.70 -3.12 -24.74
N ASN A 144 -4.55 -3.96 -25.32
CA ASN A 144 -5.84 -3.55 -25.86
C ASN A 144 -6.82 -3.44 -24.71
N LEU A 145 -7.36 -2.24 -24.50
CA LEU A 145 -8.31 -1.96 -23.44
C LEU A 145 -9.53 -1.24 -24.04
N SER A 146 -10.71 -1.77 -23.74
CA SER A 146 -11.97 -1.08 -24.00
C SER A 146 -12.30 -0.19 -22.81
N ARG A 147 -12.45 1.11 -23.05
CA ARG A 147 -12.79 2.08 -22.01
C ARG A 147 -13.62 3.23 -22.57
N TYR A 148 -14.39 3.88 -21.72
CA TYR A 148 -15.01 5.16 -22.02
C TYR A 148 -13.94 6.24 -22.17
N GLU A 149 -13.88 6.85 -23.35
CA GLU A 149 -13.11 8.05 -23.61
C GLU A 149 -14.05 9.26 -23.70
N SER A 150 -13.52 10.45 -23.47
CA SER A 150 -14.27 11.70 -23.65
C SER A 150 -14.80 11.78 -25.08
N CYS A 151 -16.09 12.09 -25.23
CA CYS A 151 -16.73 12.14 -26.54
C CYS A 151 -16.08 13.26 -27.37
N THR A 152 -15.46 12.90 -28.49
CA THR A 152 -14.78 13.85 -29.40
C THR A 152 -15.75 14.84 -30.04
N HIS A 153 -17.00 14.43 -30.27
CA HIS A 153 -18.02 15.27 -30.90
C HIS A 153 -18.46 16.45 -30.01
N CYS A 154 -18.65 16.22 -28.70
CA CYS A 154 -19.09 17.27 -27.76
C CYS A 154 -18.00 17.71 -26.77
N GLU A 155 -16.75 17.30 -26.99
CA GLU A 155 -15.60 17.56 -26.11
C GLU A 155 -15.86 17.21 -24.63
N GLY A 156 -16.60 16.12 -24.38
CA GLY A 156 -16.93 15.70 -23.03
C GLY A 156 -18.17 16.37 -22.43
N LYS A 157 -18.66 17.49 -22.95
CA LYS A 157 -19.69 18.33 -22.29
C LYS A 157 -21.10 17.74 -22.31
N GLY A 158 -21.38 16.81 -23.24
CA GLY A 158 -22.67 16.11 -23.36
C GLY A 158 -23.78 16.90 -24.07
N ASN A 159 -23.56 18.17 -24.42
CA ASN A 159 -24.43 18.95 -25.30
C ASN A 159 -24.01 18.83 -26.77
N GLU A 160 -24.98 18.97 -27.68
CA GLU A 160 -24.67 19.08 -29.10
C GLU A 160 -23.82 20.35 -29.37
N PRO A 161 -22.78 20.29 -30.22
CA PRO A 161 -22.00 21.46 -30.58
C PRO A 161 -22.89 22.63 -31.03
N GLY A 162 -22.69 23.81 -30.43
CA GLY A 162 -23.51 24.99 -30.66
C GLY A 162 -24.79 25.10 -29.83
N SER A 163 -25.20 24.05 -29.10
CA SER A 163 -26.29 24.10 -28.12
C SER A 163 -25.76 24.58 -26.75
N LYS A 164 -26.59 25.31 -25.99
CA LYS A 164 -26.20 25.82 -24.68
C LYS A 164 -26.51 24.82 -23.56
N MET A 165 -25.69 24.88 -22.51
CA MET A 165 -26.00 24.24 -21.23
C MET A 165 -26.89 25.18 -20.43
N VAL A 166 -28.12 24.77 -20.14
CA VAL A 166 -29.07 25.55 -19.35
C VAL A 166 -29.03 25.11 -17.89
N THR A 167 -29.34 26.03 -16.97
CA THR A 167 -29.46 25.69 -15.54
C THR A 167 -30.59 24.67 -15.36
N CYS A 168 -30.32 23.63 -14.58
CA CYS A 168 -31.31 22.60 -14.30
C CYS A 168 -32.45 23.20 -13.48
N ASN A 169 -33.67 23.23 -14.04
CA ASN A 169 -34.85 23.79 -13.36
C ASN A 169 -35.22 23.02 -12.09
N ASP A 170 -34.94 21.73 -12.09
CA ASP A 170 -35.30 20.78 -11.04
C ASP A 170 -34.51 20.97 -9.73
N CYS A 171 -33.23 21.31 -9.83
CA CYS A 171 -32.38 21.62 -8.68
C CYS A 171 -31.97 23.10 -8.65
N GLN A 172 -32.46 23.92 -9.57
CA GLN A 172 -32.08 25.33 -9.72
C GLN A 172 -30.56 25.57 -9.70
N GLY A 173 -29.80 24.67 -10.34
CA GLY A 173 -28.34 24.77 -10.38
C GLY A 173 -27.57 24.20 -9.18
N THR A 174 -28.24 23.72 -8.13
CA THR A 174 -27.56 23.18 -6.93
C THR A 174 -26.97 21.78 -7.13
N GLY A 175 -27.40 21.04 -8.15
CA GLY A 175 -26.98 19.66 -8.41
C GLY A 175 -27.58 18.61 -7.46
N GLN A 176 -28.23 19.03 -6.38
CA GLN A 176 -28.78 18.15 -5.34
C GLN A 176 -30.24 18.53 -5.01
N LYS A 177 -31.05 17.53 -4.66
CA LYS A 177 -32.43 17.70 -4.17
C LYS A 177 -32.53 17.17 -2.74
N VAL A 178 -33.22 17.91 -1.88
CA VAL A 178 -33.50 17.44 -0.51
C VAL A 178 -34.63 16.41 -0.55
N LYS A 179 -34.36 15.19 -0.13
CA LYS A 179 -35.33 14.10 0.02
C LYS A 179 -35.77 14.04 1.47
N ILE A 180 -37.05 14.30 1.71
CA ILE A 180 -37.65 14.24 3.04
C ILE A 180 -38.27 12.84 3.20
N GLN A 181 -37.73 12.04 4.12
CA GLN A 181 -38.26 10.72 4.45
C GLN A 181 -38.95 10.77 5.81
N ARG A 182 -40.25 10.45 5.84
CA ARG A 182 -41.01 10.35 7.09
C ARG A 182 -40.70 9.00 7.75
N THR A 183 -40.24 9.04 8.99
CA THR A 183 -39.98 7.87 9.84
C THR A 183 -40.85 7.95 11.10
N PRO A 184 -41.06 6.84 11.82
CA PRO A 184 -41.81 6.85 13.09
C PRO A 184 -41.24 7.80 14.15
N LEU A 185 -39.94 8.14 14.05
CA LEU A 185 -39.22 9.04 14.95
C LEU A 185 -39.20 10.51 14.49
N GLY A 186 -39.82 10.83 13.33
CA GLY A 186 -39.85 12.18 12.76
C GLY A 186 -39.47 12.23 11.28
N GLN A 187 -39.24 13.44 10.77
CA GLN A 187 -38.83 13.67 9.37
C GLN A 187 -37.30 13.77 9.29
N ILE A 188 -36.69 12.85 8.54
CA ILE A 188 -35.26 12.90 8.23
C ILE A 188 -35.12 13.53 6.83
N GLN A 189 -34.28 14.56 6.72
CA GLN A 189 -33.94 15.18 5.44
C GLN A 189 -32.57 14.67 5.00
N THR A 190 -32.49 14.09 3.82
CA THR A 190 -31.23 13.65 3.21
C THR A 190 -31.04 14.34 1.87
N SER A 191 -29.82 14.78 1.56
CA SER A 191 -29.50 15.29 0.23
C SER A 191 -29.31 14.13 -0.75
N ALA A 192 -30.01 14.15 -1.87
CA ALA A 192 -29.83 13.21 -2.97
C ALA A 192 -29.33 13.95 -4.22
N VAL A 193 -28.53 13.29 -5.06
CA VAL A 193 -28.12 13.84 -6.36
C VAL A 193 -29.36 14.09 -7.23
N CYS A 194 -29.42 15.25 -7.89
CA CYS A 194 -30.53 15.58 -8.78
C CYS A 194 -30.57 14.59 -9.96
N SER A 195 -31.66 13.82 -10.09
CA SER A 195 -31.86 12.83 -11.16
C SER A 195 -31.82 13.43 -12.57
N THR A 196 -32.15 14.71 -12.71
CA THR A 196 -32.33 15.39 -14.01
C THR A 196 -31.02 15.92 -14.57
N CYS A 197 -30.10 16.39 -13.72
CA CYS A 197 -28.78 16.88 -14.13
C CYS A 197 -27.61 15.99 -13.67
N GLY A 198 -27.87 14.89 -12.95
CA GLY A 198 -26.84 13.98 -12.48
C GLY A 198 -25.79 14.64 -11.57
N GLY A 199 -26.14 15.73 -10.88
CA GLY A 199 -25.21 16.46 -10.01
C GLY A 199 -24.54 17.68 -10.66
N ASN A 200 -24.62 17.86 -11.98
CA ASN A 200 -23.92 18.95 -12.69
C ASN A 200 -24.56 20.33 -12.44
N GLY A 201 -25.83 20.38 -12.04
CA GLY A 201 -26.60 21.62 -11.91
C GLY A 201 -26.98 22.26 -13.25
N LYS A 202 -26.47 21.74 -14.37
CA LYS A 202 -26.79 22.16 -15.74
C LYS A 202 -27.27 20.97 -16.56
N THR A 203 -28.16 21.22 -17.51
CA THR A 203 -28.68 20.24 -18.46
C THR A 203 -28.48 20.76 -19.89
N PRO A 204 -28.12 19.89 -20.84
CA PRO A 204 -28.00 20.29 -22.23
C PRO A 204 -29.39 20.60 -22.82
N GLU A 205 -29.55 21.73 -23.52
CA GLU A 205 -30.77 22.05 -24.25
C GLU A 205 -31.03 21.03 -25.37
N LYS A 206 -29.96 20.65 -26.10
CA LYS A 206 -29.94 19.50 -27.00
C LYS A 206 -28.83 18.54 -26.58
N LYS A 207 -29.21 17.29 -26.26
CA LYS A 207 -28.26 16.22 -25.95
C LYS A 207 -27.41 15.92 -27.17
N CYS A 208 -26.13 15.62 -26.94
CA CYS A 208 -25.23 15.21 -28.01
C CYS A 208 -25.76 13.95 -28.70
N THR A 209 -25.78 13.94 -30.03
CA THR A 209 -26.26 12.81 -30.85
C THR A 209 -25.38 11.56 -30.71
N THR A 210 -24.07 11.72 -30.58
CA THR A 210 -23.09 10.62 -30.48
C THR A 210 -23.09 9.94 -29.11
N CYS A 211 -22.98 10.71 -28.02
CA CYS A 211 -22.89 10.17 -26.65
C CYS A 211 -24.23 10.21 -25.88
N ARG A 212 -25.31 10.66 -26.52
CA ARG A 212 -26.67 10.73 -25.97
C ARG A 212 -26.77 11.51 -24.64
N GLY A 213 -25.85 12.45 -24.42
CA GLY A 213 -25.82 13.30 -23.22
C GLY A 213 -24.87 12.85 -22.12
N GLU A 214 -24.18 11.72 -22.26
CA GLU A 214 -23.25 11.20 -21.25
C GLU A 214 -21.90 11.93 -21.24
N GLY A 215 -21.49 12.50 -22.36
CA GLY A 215 -20.18 13.15 -22.53
C GLY A 215 -19.02 12.17 -22.75
N ARG A 216 -19.27 10.87 -22.85
CA ARG A 216 -18.25 9.85 -23.07
C ARG A 216 -18.76 8.77 -24.02
N ILE A 217 -17.84 8.06 -24.66
CA ILE A 217 -18.13 6.97 -25.60
C ILE A 217 -17.19 5.79 -25.33
N LEU A 218 -17.72 4.56 -25.39
CA LEU A 218 -16.91 3.37 -25.28
C LEU A 218 -16.03 3.23 -26.54
N LYS A 219 -14.73 3.04 -26.34
CA LYS A 219 -13.77 2.91 -27.43
C LYS A 219 -12.68 1.92 -27.07
N ASP A 220 -12.33 1.08 -28.05
CA ASP A 220 -11.18 0.19 -27.94
C ASP A 220 -9.90 0.95 -28.33
N GLY A 221 -8.88 0.81 -27.50
CA GLY A 221 -7.60 1.47 -27.73
C GLY A 221 -6.41 0.63 -27.26
N ILE A 222 -5.28 0.82 -27.94
CA ILE A 222 -4.00 0.22 -27.53
C ILE A 222 -3.29 1.19 -26.61
N ILE A 223 -3.01 0.77 -25.38
CA ILE A 223 -2.22 1.53 -24.41
C ILE A 223 -0.82 0.92 -24.34
N LYS A 224 0.19 1.74 -24.62
CA LYS A 224 1.61 1.37 -24.42
C LYS A 224 1.98 1.62 -22.96
N ILE A 225 2.31 0.56 -22.25
CA ILE A 225 2.68 0.58 -20.83
C ILE A 225 4.17 0.32 -20.74
N LYS A 226 4.93 1.33 -20.30
CA LYS A 226 6.37 1.22 -20.08
C LYS A 226 6.63 0.63 -18.70
N ILE A 227 7.24 -0.54 -18.68
CA ILE A 227 7.54 -1.27 -17.46
C ILE A 227 9.00 -0.97 -17.09
N PRO A 228 9.25 -0.44 -15.88
CA PRO A 228 10.61 -0.11 -15.45
C PRO A 228 11.44 -1.37 -15.24
N ILE A 229 12.75 -1.20 -15.42
CA ILE A 229 13.76 -2.23 -15.20
C ILE A 229 13.74 -2.64 -13.72
N GLY A 230 13.81 -3.94 -13.45
CA GLY A 230 13.93 -4.48 -12.10
C GLY A 230 12.66 -4.47 -11.27
N ILE A 231 11.49 -4.36 -11.92
CA ILE A 231 10.21 -4.37 -11.22
C ILE A 231 10.02 -5.66 -10.42
N HIS A 232 9.39 -5.57 -9.26
CA HIS A 232 9.11 -6.71 -8.39
C HIS A 232 7.78 -7.37 -8.74
N ASP A 233 7.63 -8.64 -8.35
CA ASP A 233 6.36 -9.34 -8.44
C ASP A 233 5.31 -8.64 -7.56
N LYS A 234 4.06 -8.63 -8.01
CA LYS A 234 2.92 -7.93 -7.37
C LYS A 234 3.07 -6.42 -7.26
N ALA A 235 4.01 -5.83 -7.97
CA ALA A 235 4.10 -4.37 -8.07
C ALA A 235 2.88 -3.80 -8.80
N VAL A 236 2.45 -2.61 -8.40
CA VAL A 236 1.33 -1.89 -9.02
C VAL A 236 1.85 -0.61 -9.67
N LEU A 237 1.70 -0.51 -10.99
CA LEU A 237 2.01 0.72 -11.73
C LEU A 237 0.74 1.53 -11.91
N ARG A 238 0.76 2.78 -11.43
CA ARG A 238 -0.34 3.72 -11.60
C ARG A 238 -0.10 4.64 -12.79
N LEU A 239 -1.01 4.62 -13.75
CA LEU A 239 -1.02 5.49 -14.92
C LEU A 239 -2.14 6.52 -14.74
N THR A 240 -1.76 7.73 -14.34
CA THR A 240 -2.70 8.81 -14.01
C THR A 240 -3.51 9.25 -15.24
N GLY A 241 -4.83 9.38 -15.08
CA GLY A 241 -5.75 9.82 -16.14
C GLY A 241 -5.93 8.80 -17.26
N LYS A 242 -5.46 7.56 -17.07
CA LYS A 242 -5.60 6.46 -18.05
C LYS A 242 -6.73 5.49 -17.72
N GLY A 243 -7.52 5.76 -16.69
CA GLY A 243 -8.77 5.05 -16.41
C GLY A 243 -9.93 5.52 -17.30
N GLU A 244 -11.14 5.32 -16.83
CA GLU A 244 -12.38 5.70 -17.53
C GLU A 244 -12.55 7.23 -17.59
N ALA A 245 -13.17 7.74 -18.65
CA ALA A 245 -13.60 9.13 -18.68
C ALA A 245 -14.78 9.37 -17.73
N GLY A 246 -14.71 10.48 -16.97
CA GLY A 246 -15.83 10.94 -16.17
C GLY A 246 -17.01 11.39 -17.03
N MET A 247 -18.20 11.42 -16.43
CA MET A 247 -19.40 11.89 -17.14
C MET A 247 -19.35 13.41 -17.32
N GLN A 248 -19.89 13.90 -18.44
CA GLN A 248 -20.13 15.34 -18.69
C GLN A 248 -18.91 16.25 -18.43
N GLY A 249 -17.72 15.82 -18.87
CA GLY A 249 -16.49 16.62 -18.83
C GLY A 249 -15.72 16.51 -17.52
N ALA A 250 -16.13 15.60 -16.65
CA ALA A 250 -15.39 15.30 -15.43
C ALA A 250 -14.08 14.54 -15.69
N SER A 251 -13.16 14.63 -14.73
CA SER A 251 -11.80 14.09 -14.86
C SER A 251 -11.80 12.57 -15.06
N HIS A 252 -10.73 12.06 -15.67
CA HIS A 252 -10.56 10.62 -15.87
C HIS A 252 -10.17 9.92 -14.57
N GLY A 253 -10.51 8.65 -14.46
CA GLY A 253 -9.91 7.72 -13.51
C GLY A 253 -8.46 7.41 -13.85
N ASP A 254 -7.82 6.57 -13.05
CA ASP A 254 -6.48 6.05 -13.28
C ASP A 254 -6.51 4.59 -13.74
N LEU A 255 -5.43 4.16 -14.39
CA LEU A 255 -5.21 2.76 -14.72
C LEU A 255 -4.18 2.19 -13.76
N PHE A 256 -4.56 1.19 -12.99
CA PHE A 256 -3.69 0.40 -12.13
C PHE A 256 -3.30 -0.89 -12.85
N VAL A 257 -2.01 -1.06 -13.07
CA VAL A 257 -1.44 -2.22 -13.74
C VAL A 257 -0.76 -3.08 -12.69
N HIS A 258 -1.39 -4.19 -12.36
CA HIS A 258 -0.84 -5.20 -11.46
C HIS A 258 0.13 -6.09 -12.23
N ILE A 259 1.36 -6.17 -11.76
CA ILE A 259 2.40 -6.97 -12.39
C ILE A 259 2.43 -8.35 -11.73
N SER A 260 2.37 -9.39 -12.56
CA SER A 260 2.57 -10.78 -12.15
C SER A 260 3.78 -11.33 -12.88
N ILE A 261 4.82 -11.75 -12.16
CA ILE A 261 6.04 -12.28 -12.76
C ILE A 261 6.00 -13.80 -12.74
N THR A 262 6.18 -14.42 -13.90
CA THR A 262 6.38 -15.87 -14.00
C THR A 262 7.76 -16.24 -13.43
N PRO A 263 7.85 -17.13 -12.44
CA PRO A 263 9.13 -17.55 -11.88
C PRO A 263 10.03 -18.20 -12.93
N SER A 264 11.34 -17.89 -12.89
CA SER A 264 12.32 -18.58 -13.74
C SER A 264 12.61 -19.97 -13.17
N LYS A 265 12.87 -20.94 -14.06
CA LYS A 265 13.36 -22.27 -13.67
C LYS A 265 14.82 -22.27 -13.24
N THR A 266 15.58 -21.28 -13.69
CA THR A 266 17.05 -21.23 -13.49
C THR A 266 17.41 -20.25 -12.39
N PHE A 267 16.70 -19.12 -12.32
CA PHE A 267 17.04 -18.01 -11.43
C PHE A 267 16.02 -17.87 -10.31
N GLU A 268 16.52 -17.79 -9.09
CA GLU A 268 15.74 -17.39 -7.92
C GLU A 268 16.11 -15.96 -7.54
N ARG A 269 15.13 -15.05 -7.48
CA ARG A 269 15.36 -13.65 -7.10
C ARG A 269 15.00 -13.41 -5.65
N ILE A 270 15.96 -12.91 -4.89
CA ILE A 270 15.78 -12.47 -3.51
C ILE A 270 16.10 -10.98 -3.45
N LYS A 271 15.08 -10.12 -3.36
CA LYS A 271 15.20 -8.65 -3.47
C LYS A 271 15.85 -8.22 -4.79
N ASP A 272 17.06 -7.68 -4.74
CA ASP A 272 17.86 -7.25 -5.89
C ASP A 272 18.89 -8.32 -6.29
N ASP A 273 19.07 -9.34 -5.47
CA ASP A 273 20.08 -10.40 -5.65
C ASP A 273 19.47 -11.63 -6.33
N ILE A 274 20.34 -12.38 -7.00
CA ILE A 274 20.00 -13.56 -7.77
C ILE A 274 20.73 -14.75 -7.22
N HIS A 275 20.02 -15.86 -7.10
CA HIS A 275 20.54 -17.11 -6.62
C HIS A 275 20.38 -18.17 -7.71
N THR A 276 21.46 -18.89 -7.97
CA THR A 276 21.43 -20.07 -8.83
C THR A 276 22.20 -21.21 -8.17
N THR A 277 21.86 -22.42 -8.58
CA THR A 277 22.58 -23.63 -8.20
C THR A 277 23.32 -24.16 -9.41
N GLN A 278 24.63 -24.40 -9.25
CA GLN A 278 25.48 -24.93 -10.30
C GLN A 278 26.09 -26.25 -9.84
N HIS A 279 25.88 -27.27 -10.66
CA HIS A 279 26.44 -28.59 -10.45
C HIS A 279 27.84 -28.68 -11.06
N VAL A 280 28.77 -29.27 -10.32
CA VAL A 280 30.16 -29.47 -10.73
C VAL A 280 30.62 -30.87 -10.34
N HIS A 281 31.48 -31.47 -11.15
CA HIS A 281 32.01 -32.79 -10.86
C HIS A 281 33.02 -32.75 -9.69
N VAL A 282 33.09 -33.81 -8.90
CA VAL A 282 34.06 -33.92 -7.79
C VAL A 282 35.51 -33.62 -8.20
N LEU A 283 35.92 -34.02 -9.40
CA LEU A 283 37.26 -33.72 -9.91
C LEU A 283 37.50 -32.22 -10.12
N GLN A 284 36.50 -31.49 -10.63
CA GLN A 284 36.59 -30.03 -10.81
C GLN A 284 36.70 -29.33 -9.46
N ALA A 285 35.93 -29.79 -8.46
CA ALA A 285 36.00 -29.26 -7.10
C ALA A 285 37.35 -29.54 -6.41
N VAL A 286 37.91 -30.73 -6.62
CA VAL A 286 39.18 -31.16 -6.00
C VAL A 286 40.40 -30.52 -6.66
N LEU A 287 40.41 -30.34 -7.98
CA LEU A 287 41.56 -29.80 -8.72
C LEU A 287 41.46 -28.28 -8.95
N GLY A 288 40.26 -27.71 -8.83
CA GLY A 288 39.95 -26.38 -9.33
C GLY A 288 39.65 -26.40 -10.82
N ASP A 289 38.82 -25.48 -11.28
CA ASP A 289 38.40 -25.36 -12.67
C ASP A 289 37.86 -23.95 -12.99
N GLU A 290 37.66 -23.64 -14.26
CA GLU A 290 36.97 -22.44 -14.70
C GLU A 290 35.69 -22.84 -15.46
N ILE A 291 34.53 -22.65 -14.83
CA ILE A 291 33.24 -23.02 -15.41
C ILE A 291 32.49 -21.80 -15.95
N LYS A 292 31.72 -21.98 -17.01
CA LYS A 292 30.82 -20.94 -17.52
C LYS A 292 29.51 -20.96 -16.73
N VAL A 293 29.14 -19.82 -16.16
CA VAL A 293 27.89 -19.62 -15.42
C VAL A 293 27.01 -18.65 -16.19
N LYS A 294 25.77 -19.05 -16.44
CA LYS A 294 24.75 -18.18 -17.03
C LYS A 294 24.25 -17.18 -15.99
N THR A 295 24.40 -15.88 -16.27
CA THR A 295 23.79 -14.78 -15.52
C THR A 295 22.54 -14.30 -16.24
N ILE A 296 21.86 -13.27 -15.71
CA ILE A 296 20.65 -12.71 -16.35
C ILE A 296 20.97 -11.90 -17.60
N TYR A 297 22.18 -11.32 -17.68
CA TYR A 297 22.58 -10.45 -18.78
C TYR A 297 23.48 -11.16 -19.79
N ASP A 298 24.37 -12.01 -19.31
CA ASP A 298 25.43 -12.64 -20.10
C ASP A 298 25.91 -13.96 -19.47
N GLU A 299 26.81 -14.66 -20.16
CA GLU A 299 27.59 -15.74 -19.57
C GLU A 299 28.90 -15.19 -19.01
N THR A 300 29.25 -15.60 -17.79
CA THR A 300 30.50 -15.20 -17.13
C THR A 300 31.27 -16.44 -16.68
N ILE A 301 32.60 -16.37 -16.73
CA ILE A 301 33.47 -17.44 -16.24
C ILE A 301 33.60 -17.31 -14.72
N LEU A 302 33.25 -18.37 -13.99
CA LEU A 302 33.46 -18.52 -12.55
C LEU A 302 34.65 -19.42 -12.30
N LYS A 303 35.67 -18.88 -11.62
CA LYS A 303 36.82 -19.66 -11.17
C LYS A 303 36.50 -20.42 -9.89
N ILE A 304 36.62 -21.73 -9.94
CA ILE A 304 36.46 -22.64 -8.81
C ILE A 304 37.86 -22.92 -8.25
N PRO A 305 38.18 -22.46 -7.04
CA PRO A 305 39.45 -22.78 -6.41
C PRO A 305 39.49 -24.26 -6.04
N GLN A 306 40.72 -24.79 -6.01
CA GLN A 306 41.00 -26.14 -5.52
C GLN A 306 40.43 -26.37 -4.12
N GLY A 307 39.84 -27.54 -3.88
CA GLY A 307 39.24 -27.88 -2.59
C GLY A 307 37.93 -27.15 -2.33
N THR A 308 37.14 -26.87 -3.37
CA THR A 308 35.81 -26.26 -3.19
C THR A 308 34.82 -27.26 -2.62
N GLU A 309 34.24 -26.93 -1.47
CA GLU A 309 33.23 -27.76 -0.81
C GLU A 309 31.84 -27.62 -1.46
N SER A 310 31.05 -28.69 -1.37
CA SER A 310 29.63 -28.66 -1.76
C SER A 310 28.84 -27.72 -0.86
N GLY A 311 27.98 -26.91 -1.44
CA GLY A 311 27.22 -25.86 -0.77
C GLY A 311 27.92 -24.50 -0.69
N LYS A 312 29.21 -24.41 -1.07
CA LYS A 312 29.93 -23.13 -1.11
C LYS A 312 29.27 -22.16 -2.09
N VAL A 313 29.14 -20.90 -1.66
CA VAL A 313 28.50 -19.84 -2.45
C VAL A 313 29.54 -18.86 -2.95
N PHE A 314 29.55 -18.62 -4.25
CA PHE A 314 30.37 -17.60 -4.90
C PHE A 314 29.53 -16.39 -5.26
N ARG A 315 30.06 -15.18 -5.02
CA ARG A 315 29.38 -13.92 -5.31
C ARG A 315 29.96 -13.28 -6.57
N LEU A 316 29.14 -13.17 -7.60
CA LEU A 316 29.43 -12.39 -8.81
C LEU A 316 28.88 -10.97 -8.62
N ARG A 317 29.80 -10.01 -8.44
CA ARG A 317 29.43 -8.62 -8.12
C ARG A 317 28.77 -7.92 -9.30
N GLY A 318 27.66 -7.20 -9.05
CA GLY A 318 26.96 -6.39 -10.04
C GLY A 318 26.24 -7.17 -11.14
N LYS A 319 26.03 -8.48 -10.91
CA LYS A 319 25.35 -9.41 -11.85
C LYS A 319 23.93 -9.77 -11.41
N GLY A 320 23.40 -9.12 -10.37
CA GLY A 320 22.00 -9.21 -9.95
C GLY A 320 21.10 -8.21 -10.68
N VAL A 321 19.91 -7.96 -10.14
CA VAL A 321 18.90 -7.10 -10.75
C VAL A 321 19.18 -5.62 -10.46
N THR A 322 18.95 -4.76 -11.44
CA THR A 322 18.99 -3.31 -11.25
C THR A 322 17.84 -2.85 -10.37
N ARG A 323 18.10 -2.02 -9.36
CA ARG A 323 17.04 -1.47 -8.50
C ARG A 323 16.17 -0.47 -9.29
N VAL A 324 14.86 -0.53 -9.09
CA VAL A 324 13.91 0.40 -9.73
C VAL A 324 14.28 1.85 -9.38
N GLY A 325 14.52 2.68 -10.40
CA GLY A 325 14.85 4.10 -10.22
C GLY A 325 16.30 4.39 -9.84
N SER A 326 17.18 3.38 -9.78
CA SER A 326 18.62 3.54 -9.52
C SER A 326 19.44 2.88 -10.63
N SER A 327 20.73 3.21 -10.71
CA SER A 327 21.71 2.50 -11.54
C SER A 327 22.40 1.35 -10.78
N GLU A 328 22.18 1.25 -9.47
CA GLU A 328 22.74 0.19 -8.64
C GLU A 328 22.15 -1.18 -9.02
N LYS A 329 23.03 -2.18 -9.08
CA LYS A 329 22.68 -3.58 -9.31
C LYS A 329 22.97 -4.39 -8.06
N GLY A 330 22.11 -5.38 -7.80
CA GLY A 330 22.43 -6.45 -6.87
C GLY A 330 23.51 -7.39 -7.41
N ASP A 331 23.70 -8.49 -6.71
CA ASP A 331 24.71 -9.50 -7.02
C ASP A 331 24.09 -10.84 -7.40
N HIS A 332 24.90 -11.69 -8.04
CA HIS A 332 24.51 -13.06 -8.35
C HIS A 332 25.32 -14.03 -7.49
N TYR A 333 24.62 -14.74 -6.61
CA TYR A 333 25.13 -15.80 -5.75
C TYR A 333 24.95 -17.16 -6.43
N VAL A 334 26.07 -17.83 -6.67
CA VAL A 334 26.12 -19.16 -7.28
C VAL A 334 26.48 -20.17 -6.20
N LYS A 335 25.52 -21.01 -5.84
CA LYS A 335 25.74 -22.14 -4.93
C LYS A 335 26.28 -23.33 -5.72
N ILE A 336 27.45 -23.82 -5.35
CA ILE A 336 28.04 -25.01 -5.97
C ILE A 336 27.50 -26.27 -5.31
N ILE A 337 27.04 -27.23 -6.09
CA ILE A 337 26.76 -28.59 -5.64
C ILE A 337 27.77 -29.51 -6.32
N VAL A 338 28.53 -30.23 -5.50
CA VAL A 338 29.52 -31.19 -5.99
C VAL A 338 28.84 -32.53 -6.22
N ASP A 339 28.80 -32.96 -7.47
CA ASP A 339 28.24 -34.23 -7.89
C ASP A 339 29.29 -35.33 -7.76
N ILE A 340 28.93 -36.39 -7.03
CA ILE A 340 29.75 -37.59 -6.87
C ILE A 340 29.19 -38.67 -7.82
N PRO A 341 30.01 -39.25 -8.71
CA PRO A 341 29.54 -40.26 -9.65
C PRO A 341 29.04 -41.51 -8.94
N GLU A 342 27.79 -41.91 -9.19
CA GLU A 342 27.19 -43.13 -8.61
C GLU A 342 27.76 -44.42 -9.22
N LYS A 343 28.19 -44.36 -10.48
CA LYS A 343 28.73 -45.49 -11.22
C LYS A 343 30.13 -45.14 -11.69
N LEU A 344 31.07 -46.02 -11.34
CA LEU A 344 32.47 -45.91 -11.72
C LEU A 344 32.80 -47.02 -12.72
N SER A 345 33.47 -46.65 -13.80
CA SER A 345 34.10 -47.58 -14.72
C SER A 345 35.22 -48.36 -14.04
N LYS A 346 35.66 -49.47 -14.67
CA LYS A 346 36.75 -50.30 -14.13
C LYS A 346 38.03 -49.48 -13.91
N LYS A 347 38.39 -48.64 -14.90
CA LYS A 347 39.56 -47.75 -14.83
C LYS A 347 39.42 -46.71 -13.73
N GLU A 348 38.27 -46.06 -13.59
CA GLU A 348 38.05 -45.07 -12.52
C GLU A 348 38.16 -45.71 -11.13
N ARG A 349 37.61 -46.91 -10.93
CA ARG A 349 37.76 -47.64 -9.66
C ARG A 349 39.22 -47.96 -9.33
N GLU A 350 40.00 -48.36 -10.33
CA GLU A 350 41.44 -48.60 -10.17
C GLU A 350 42.15 -47.31 -9.72
N LEU A 351 41.88 -46.17 -10.38
CA LEU A 351 42.45 -44.86 -10.04
C LEU A 351 42.04 -44.37 -8.64
N TYR A 352 40.76 -44.50 -8.25
CA TYR A 352 40.34 -44.20 -6.89
C TYR A 352 41.00 -45.14 -5.86
N GLY A 353 41.24 -46.40 -6.23
CA GLY A 353 42.02 -47.36 -5.44
C GLY A 353 43.45 -46.90 -5.16
N GLU A 354 44.11 -46.33 -6.17
CA GLU A 354 45.45 -45.74 -6.01
C GLU A 354 45.43 -44.52 -5.10
N LEU A 355 44.46 -43.62 -5.26
CA LEU A 355 44.28 -42.45 -4.37
C LEU A 355 44.06 -42.85 -2.91
N ILE A 356 43.35 -43.95 -2.65
CA ILE A 356 43.15 -44.48 -1.29
C ILE A 356 44.48 -44.91 -0.66
N LYS A 357 45.37 -45.56 -1.43
CA LYS A 357 46.69 -45.99 -0.96
C LYS A 357 47.57 -44.79 -0.60
N GLU A 358 47.60 -43.78 -1.47
CA GLU A 358 48.37 -42.55 -1.25
C GLU A 358 47.85 -41.72 -0.08
N SER A 359 46.53 -41.60 0.07
CA SER A 359 45.92 -40.84 1.18
C SER A 359 45.97 -41.55 2.54
N GLY A 360 46.34 -42.83 2.58
CA GLY A 360 46.34 -43.64 3.80
C GLY A 360 44.95 -43.92 4.38
N LEU A 361 43.88 -43.68 3.60
CA LEU A 361 42.50 -43.88 4.04
C LEU A 361 42.16 -45.38 4.13
N LYS A 362 41.62 -45.80 5.28
CA LYS A 362 41.10 -47.16 5.45
C LYS A 362 39.63 -47.21 5.09
N ILE A 363 39.33 -47.60 3.85
CA ILE A 363 37.95 -47.83 3.41
C ILE A 363 37.58 -49.28 3.70
N THR A 364 36.54 -49.48 4.51
CA THR A 364 35.94 -50.80 4.70
C THR A 364 34.83 -50.95 3.65
N PRO A 365 34.92 -51.91 2.71
CA PRO A 365 33.89 -52.08 1.70
C PRO A 365 32.56 -52.42 2.40
N GLN A 366 31.52 -51.65 2.12
CA GLN A 366 30.17 -52.08 2.48
C GLN A 366 29.83 -53.30 1.63
N ASN A 367 29.74 -54.47 2.27
CA ASN A 367 29.23 -55.67 1.63
C ASN A 367 27.82 -55.34 1.13
N LYS A 368 27.63 -55.33 -0.20
CA LYS A 368 26.28 -55.39 -0.77
C LYS A 368 25.69 -56.73 -0.36
N SER A 369 24.83 -56.72 0.64
CA SER A 369 23.91 -57.82 0.94
C SER A 369 23.19 -58.18 -0.34
N ILE A 370 23.30 -59.43 -0.79
CA ILE A 370 22.70 -59.97 -2.02
C ILE A 370 21.17 -60.18 -1.85
N PHE A 371 20.53 -59.53 -0.88
CA PHE A 371 19.09 -59.60 -0.64
C PHE A 371 18.53 -58.19 -0.45
N GLY A 372 17.73 -57.75 -1.42
CA GLY A 372 17.03 -56.47 -1.47
C GLY A 372 16.44 -56.25 -2.85
#